data_AF-A0A0J7INS7-F1
#
_entry.id   AF-A0A0J7INS7-F1
#
_cell.length_a   1.000
_cell.length_b   1.000
_cell.length_c   1.000
_cell.angle_alpha   90.00
_cell.angle_beta   90.00
_cell.angle_gamma   90.00
#
_symmetry.space_group_name_H-M   'P 1'
#
loop_
_entity.id
_entity.type
_entity.pdbx_description
1 polymer ?
#
loop_
_entity_poly.entity_id
_entity_poly.type
_entity_poly.pdbx_seq_one_letter_code
_entity_poly.pdbx_strand_id
1 'polypeptide(L)' 'MKESNWIFYLIAFSLFGIILPVFSMDFEIQKTVNGQPFVDNFTLIYTYFRFPVWWLMGIFEVFYLKYIIKH' A
#
# COMPACT_ATOMS: atom_id res chain seq x y z
N MET A 1 -12.79 31.13 4.68
CA MET A 1 -11.56 30.34 4.97
C MET A 1 -11.99 28.89 5.11
N LYS A 2 -11.50 28.00 4.24
CA LYS A 2 -11.77 26.56 4.36
C LYS A 2 -10.91 26.07 5.51
N GLU A 3 -11.49 25.79 6.68
CA GLU A 3 -10.75 25.15 7.76
C GLU A 3 -10.30 23.78 7.24
N SER A 4 -9.03 23.72 6.83
CA SER A 4 -8.43 22.50 6.38
C SER A 4 -8.23 21.61 7.59
N ASN A 5 -9.08 20.61 7.75
CA ASN A 5 -8.97 19.61 8.80
C ASN A 5 -7.76 18.70 8.51
N TRP A 6 -6.56 19.21 8.79
CA TRP A 6 -5.30 18.50 8.55
C TRP A 6 -5.26 17.13 9.24
N ILE A 7 -5.89 17.03 10.41
CA ILE A 7 -6.09 15.77 11.14
C ILE A 7 -6.88 14.76 10.29
N PHE A 8 -7.94 15.19 9.60
CA PHE A 8 -8.71 14.32 8.71
C PHE A 8 -7.86 13.80 7.55
N TYR A 9 -7.03 14.66 6.94
CA TYR A 9 -6.11 14.23 5.88
C TYR A 9 -5.05 13.25 6.38
N LEU A 10 -4.51 13.44 7.59
CA LEU A 10 -3.57 12.51 8.20
C LEU A 10 -4.21 11.17 8.52
N ILE A 11 -5.45 11.16 9.03
CA ILE A 11 -6.22 9.94 9.29
C ILE A 11 -6.49 9.20 7.98
N ALA A 12 -6.97 9.91 6.95
CA ALA A 12 -7.21 9.32 5.64
C ALA A 12 -5.92 8.75 5.04
N PHE A 13 -4.81 9.49 5.08
CA PHE A 13 -3.53 9.02 4.60
C PHE A 13 -3.07 7.76 5.34
N SER A 14 -3.22 7.72 6.67
CA SER A 14 -2.81 6.56 7.48
C SER A 14 -3.69 5.33 7.18
N LEU A 15 -5.00 5.53 7.06
CA LEU A 15 -5.94 4.45 6.73
C LEU A 15 -5.69 3.87 5.35
N PHE A 16 -5.63 4.73 4.32
CA PHE A 16 -5.50 4.28 2.93
C PHE A 16 -4.07 3.90 2.56
N GLY A 17 -3.07 4.64 3.04
CA GLY A 17 -1.67 4.45 2.66
C GLY A 17 -0.91 3.41 3.47
N ILE A 18 -1.36 3.05 4.68
CA ILE A 18 -0.64 2.11 5.56
C ILE A 18 -1.57 0.96 5.99
N ILE A 19 -2.69 1.27 6.63
CA ILE A 19 -3.55 0.26 7.27
C ILE A 19 -4.14 -0.68 6.21
N LEU A 20 -4.81 -0.16 5.18
CA LEU A 20 -5.40 -0.99 4.12
C LEU A 20 -4.39 -1.90 3.39
N PRO A 21 -3.22 -1.42 2.93
CA PRO A 21 -2.23 -2.29 2.29
C PRO A 21 -1.70 -3.38 3.22
N VAL A 22 -1.49 -3.10 4.51
CA VAL A 22 -1.04 -4.10 5.48
C VAL A 22 -2.10 -5.18 5.73
N PHE A 23 -3.37 -4.79 5.89
CA PHE A 23 -4.47 -5.76 6.03
C PHE A 23 -4.66 -6.59 4.76
N SER A 24 -4.54 -5.98 3.59
CA SER A 24 -4.66 -6.68 2.30
C SER A 24 -3.55 -7.71 2.12
N MET A 25 -2.32 -7.35 2.52
CA MET A 25 -1.18 -8.26 2.54
C MET A 25 -1.43 -9.45 3.48
N ASP A 26 -1.85 -9.21 4.72
CA ASP A 26 -2.08 -10.28 5.70
C ASP A 26 -3.16 -11.26 5.22
N PHE A 27 -4.27 -10.74 4.69
CA PHE A 27 -5.33 -11.57 4.11
C PHE A 27 -4.83 -12.45 2.96
N GLU A 28 -3.98 -11.91 2.09
CA GLU A 28 -3.45 -12.65 0.94
C GLU A 28 -2.41 -13.70 1.35
N ILE A 29 -1.59 -13.41 2.36
CA ILE A 29 -0.65 -14.38 2.96
C ILE A 29 -1.43 -15.53 3.59
N GLN A 30 -2.43 -15.24 4.42
CA GLN A 30 -3.25 -16.28 5.05
C GLN A 30 -3.94 -17.16 4.00
N LYS A 31 -4.48 -16.56 2.93
CA LYS A 31 -5.06 -17.31 1.82
C LYS A 31 -4.04 -18.21 1.12
N THR A 32 -2.83 -17.71 0.90
CA THR A 32 -1.75 -18.46 0.22
C THR A 32 -1.26 -19.63 1.07
N VAL A 33 -1.08 -19.41 2.38
CA VAL A 33 -0.61 -20.43 3.34
C VAL A 33 -1.66 -21.50 3.61
N ASN A 34 -2.94 -21.13 3.72
CA ASN A 34 -4.01 -22.10 3.98
C ASN A 34 -4.37 -22.94 2.74
N GLY A 35 -4.02 -22.48 1.53
CA GLY A 35 -4.35 -23.15 0.27
C GLY A 35 -3.30 -24.16 -0.23
N GLN A 36 -2.09 -24.17 0.33
CA GLN A 36 -0.99 -25.01 -0.16
C GLN A 36 -0.22 -25.68 0.99
N PRO A 37 0.07 -26.99 0.91
CA PRO A 37 0.83 -27.71 1.94
C PRO A 37 2.29 -27.29 2.04
N PHE A 38 2.84 -26.71 0.96
CA PHE A 38 4.17 -26.11 0.92
C PHE A 38 4.07 -24.79 0.17
N VAL A 39 4.44 -23.69 0.83
CA VAL A 39 4.58 -22.37 0.19
C VAL A 39 6.06 -22.05 0.08
N ASP A 40 6.50 -21.70 -1.13
CA ASP A 40 7.86 -21.26 -1.36
C ASP A 40 8.13 -19.90 -0.67
N ASN A 41 9.29 -19.77 -0.05
CA ASN A 41 9.71 -18.55 0.64
C ASN A 41 9.74 -17.34 -0.30
N PHE A 42 10.09 -17.53 -1.58
CA PHE A 42 10.02 -16.44 -2.57
C PHE A 42 8.59 -15.97 -2.81
N THR A 43 7.62 -16.88 -2.78
CA THR A 43 6.20 -16.54 -2.94
C THR A 43 5.71 -15.75 -1.73
N LEU A 44 6.10 -16.14 -0.51
CA LEU A 44 5.76 -15.40 0.71
C LEU A 44 6.33 -13.98 0.69
N ILE A 45 7.62 -13.83 0.35
CA ILE A 45 8.29 -12.54 0.26
C ILE A 45 7.61 -11.67 -0.81
N TYR A 46 7.34 -12.23 -1.98
CA TYR A 46 6.64 -11.53 -3.05
C TYR A 46 5.26 -11.03 -2.58
N THR A 47 4.45 -11.89 -1.96
CA THR A 47 3.12 -11.53 -1.46
C THR A 47 3.20 -10.48 -0.34
N TYR A 48 4.21 -10.57 0.53
CA TYR A 48 4.45 -9.58 1.58
C TYR A 48 4.77 -8.20 0.99
N PHE A 49 5.69 -8.13 0.04
CA PHE A 49 6.11 -6.85 -0.53
C PHE A 49 5.18 -6.32 -1.63
N ARG A 50 4.28 -7.14 -2.19
CA ARG A 50 3.40 -6.77 -3.29
C ARG A 50 2.65 -5.47 -3.00
N PHE A 51 1.79 -5.46 -1.98
CA PHE A 51 0.95 -4.30 -1.70
C PHE A 51 1.75 -3.06 -1.25
N PRO A 52 2.76 -3.16 -0.37
CA PRO A 52 3.61 -2.03 -0.02
C PRO A 52 4.37 -1.44 -1.23
N VAL A 53 4.93 -2.28 -2.10
CA VAL A 53 5.70 -1.82 -3.26
C VAL A 53 4.80 -1.12 -4.27
N TRP A 54 3.62 -1.66 -4.57
CA TRP A 54 2.66 -0.99 -5.45
C TRP A 54 2.20 0.36 -4.89
N TRP A 55 2.00 0.46 -3.58
CA TRP A 55 1.69 1.74 -2.93
C TRP A 55 2.83 2.75 -3.03
N LEU A 56 4.08 2.32 -2.80
CA LEU A 56 5.26 3.17 -2.99
C LEU A 56 5.38 3.65 -4.44
N MET A 57 5.16 2.76 -5.42
CA MET A 57 5.17 3.10 -6.84
C MET A 57 4.11 4.16 -7.16
N GLY A 58 2.89 4.01 -6.65
CA GLY A 58 1.83 5.02 -6.83
C GLY A 58 2.19 6.38 -6.22
N ILE A 59 2.85 6.39 -5.06
CA ILE A 59 3.37 7.63 -4.46
C ILE A 59 4.42 8.28 -5.37
N PHE A 60 5.38 7.51 -5.88
CA PHE A 60 6.39 8.01 -6.82
C PHE A 60 5.76 8.56 -8.09
N GLU A 61 4.76 7.88 -8.64
CA GLU A 61 4.04 8.30 -9.84
C GLU A 61 3.30 9.63 -9.62
N VAL A 62 2.62 9.80 -8.49
CA VAL A 62 1.96 11.07 -8.13
C VAL A 62 2.97 12.20 -8.02
N PHE A 63 4.12 11.98 -7.38
CA PHE A 63 5.18 12.99 -7.29
C PHE A 63 5.78 13.32 -8.65
N TYR A 64 5.99 12.31 -9.49
CA TYR A 64 6.53 12.46 -10.84
C TYR A 64 5.58 13.24 -11.75
N LEU A 65 4.29 12.89 -11.75
CA LEU A 65 3.25 13.62 -12.50
C LEU A 65 3.14 15.07 -12.02
N LYS A 66 3.20 15.30 -10.71
CA LYS A 66 3.20 16.66 -10.15
C LYS A 66 4.42 17.46 -10.60
N TYR A 67 5.58 16.81 -10.70
CA TYR A 67 6.80 17.43 -11.21
C TYR A 67 6.63 17.84 -12.69
N ILE A 68 6.11 16.93 -13.53
CA ILE A 68 5.85 17.22 -14.95
C ILE A 68 4.84 18.34 -15.12
N ILE A 69 3.69 18.30 -14.45
CA ILE A 69 2.62 19.30 -14.65
C ILE A 69 3.06 20.71 -14.20
N LYS A 70 3.95 20.79 -13.21
CA LYS A 70 4.46 22.08 -12.70
C LYS A 70 5.55 22.68 -13.59
N HIS A 71 6.12 21.91 -14.52
CA HIS A 71 7.19 22.35 -15.42
C HIS A 71 6.67 22.54 -16.84
#